data_AF-A0A8T4TZW4-F1
#
_entry.id   AF-A0A8T4TZW4-F1
#
_cell.length_a   1.000
_cell.length_b   1.000
_cell.length_c   1.000
_cell.angle_alpha   90.00
_cell.angle_beta   90.00
_cell.angle_gamma   90.00
#
_symmetry.space_group_name_H-M   'P 1'
#
loop_
_entity.id
_entity.type
_entity.pdbx_description
1 polymer ?
#
loop_
_entity_poly.entity_id
_entity_poly.type
_entity_poly.pdbx_seq_one_letter_code
_entity_poly.pdbx_strand_id
1 'polypeptide(L)'
;MRLKTKSQVTMLMIVGLAIFIIVSLVLYLSKSAIRKQSQQSIKKIQETAIDTQHIKEFVTKCVDKLAKDAIILLGRQGGHLYASQGGTLVDYSDTDEGLFFVKYNNINVAYNILPPKFAPPPYSSEIPDYPWQAFPYKTAASSEEISDGFFGVSNMPPLNSSEGPNSLQSQIEKFIDRNMAGCANFNTFEKQGFEIAMNSTRTSAVIGSDDISIKSAIPITITNPTTKETARLGDFSSNLKIRLRDIYFFTKDLTDKDIKNIKFNISDIKNERDSISIKLIKDIFSNDDLVIITDEGSLINGKPFEYMFARKNRAPALNYIRQDTFSFSGNYQINQADIIREPLRASDPDEDNYSFNILIGESGNIPAQFPRKLSIPQIKFRVEVSDGQLRDYQIITVNRI
;
A
#
# COMPACT_ATOMS: atom_id res chain seq x y z
N MET A 1 50.23 46.38 -21.49
CA MET A 1 50.17 45.23 -22.41
C MET A 1 48.72 45.09 -22.92
N ARG A 2 48.39 45.73 -24.06
CA ARG A 2 47.02 45.75 -24.63
C ARG A 2 46.87 44.53 -25.54
N LEU A 3 46.21 43.49 -25.03
CA LEU A 3 45.87 42.29 -25.81
C LEU A 3 44.80 42.63 -26.85
N LYS A 4 45.10 42.27 -28.10
CA LYS A 4 44.33 42.57 -29.32
C LYS A 4 43.15 41.59 -29.42
N THR A 5 42.03 41.90 -28.77
CA THR A 5 40.86 41.01 -28.59
C THR A 5 39.93 40.85 -29.80
N LYS A 6 40.21 41.50 -30.94
CA LYS A 6 39.29 41.47 -32.10
C LYS A 6 39.44 40.27 -33.05
N SER A 7 40.49 39.45 -32.91
CA SER A 7 40.71 38.28 -33.78
C SER A 7 40.27 36.93 -33.18
N GLN A 8 40.01 36.88 -31.87
CA GLN A 8 39.59 35.65 -31.17
C GLN A 8 38.09 35.37 -31.33
N VAL A 9 37.27 36.41 -31.48
CA VAL A 9 35.82 36.27 -31.63
C VAL A 9 35.46 35.57 -32.95
N THR A 10 36.16 35.89 -34.04
CA THR A 10 35.96 35.26 -35.34
C THR A 10 36.30 33.77 -35.31
N MET A 11 37.33 33.38 -34.55
CA MET A 11 37.73 31.98 -34.40
C MET A 11 36.67 31.16 -33.65
N LEU A 12 36.12 31.71 -32.57
CA LEU A 12 35.04 31.06 -31.81
C LEU A 12 33.76 30.91 -32.64
N MET A 13 33.43 31.90 -33.47
CA MET A 13 32.25 31.84 -34.34
C MET A 13 32.38 30.77 -35.43
N ILE A 14 33.57 30.63 -36.04
CA ILE A 14 33.83 29.59 -37.04
C ILE A 14 33.80 28.19 -36.41
N VAL A 15 34.40 28.02 -35.24
CA VAL A 15 34.41 26.73 -34.52
C VAL A 15 33.00 26.34 -34.08
N GLY A 16 32.20 27.29 -33.57
CA GLY A 16 30.81 27.04 -33.19
C GLY A 16 29.95 26.57 -34.37
N LEU A 17 30.10 27.21 -35.54
CA LEU A 17 29.38 26.81 -36.75
C LEU A 17 29.81 25.42 -37.23
N ALA A 18 31.09 25.10 -37.19
CA ALA A 18 31.59 23.78 -37.58
C ALA A 18 31.03 22.66 -36.68
N ILE A 19 31.01 22.88 -35.36
CA ILE A 19 30.43 21.92 -34.40
C ILE A 19 28.92 21.76 -34.66
N PHE A 20 28.19 22.85 -34.91
CA PHE A 20 26.75 22.80 -35.20
C PHE A 20 26.44 21.97 -36.45
N ILE A 21 27.24 22.11 -37.51
CA ILE A 21 27.09 21.34 -38.75
C ILE A 21 27.36 19.84 -38.49
N ILE A 22 28.40 19.52 -37.72
CA ILE A 22 28.74 18.13 -37.38
C ILE A 22 27.62 17.48 -36.57
N VAL A 23 27.12 18.14 -35.53
CA VAL A 23 26.02 17.62 -34.69
C VAL A 23 24.75 17.44 -35.53
N SER A 24 24.42 18.41 -36.38
CA SER A 24 23.25 18.33 -37.27
C SER A 24 23.37 17.17 -38.27
N LEU A 25 24.56 16.97 -38.85
CA LEU A 25 24.83 15.86 -39.76
C LEU A 25 24.73 14.50 -39.04
N VAL A 26 25.30 14.38 -37.84
CA VAL A 26 25.20 13.17 -37.03
C VAL A 26 23.75 12.86 -36.70
N LEU A 27 22.97 13.85 -36.24
CA LEU A 27 21.54 13.66 -35.95
C LEU A 27 20.73 13.28 -37.21
N TYR A 28 21.05 13.86 -38.37
CA TYR A 28 20.43 13.51 -39.65
C TYR A 28 20.74 12.07 -40.08
N LEU A 29 22.02 11.67 -40.02
CA LEU A 29 22.45 10.32 -40.35
C LEU A 29 21.88 9.29 -39.37
N SER A 30 21.79 9.64 -38.08
CA SER A 30 21.15 8.82 -37.04
C SER A 30 19.67 8.58 -37.34
N LYS A 31 18.93 9.65 -37.69
CA LYS A 31 17.51 9.54 -38.11
C LYS A 31 17.33 8.69 -39.36
N SER A 32 18.24 8.78 -40.32
CA SER A 32 18.21 7.99 -41.56
C SER A 32 18.50 6.51 -41.32
N ALA A 33 19.49 6.19 -40.48
CA ALA A 33 19.83 4.82 -40.11
C ALA A 33 18.68 4.13 -39.35
N ILE A 34 18.05 4.84 -38.40
CA ILE A 34 16.89 4.35 -37.64
C ILE A 34 15.70 4.09 -38.57
N ARG A 35 15.45 4.96 -39.57
CA ARG A 35 14.39 4.73 -40.58
C ARG A 35 14.64 3.49 -41.44
N LYS A 36 15.87 3.21 -41.84
CA LYS A 36 16.18 2.02 -42.66
C LYS A 36 15.96 0.71 -41.89
N GLN A 37 16.36 0.65 -40.62
CA GLN A 37 16.16 -0.55 -39.79
C GLN A 37 14.67 -0.77 -39.47
N SER A 38 13.90 0.31 -39.25
CA SER A 38 12.45 0.27 -39.07
C SER A 38 11.70 -0.14 -40.36
N GLN A 39 12.14 0.33 -41.54
CA GLN A 39 11.52 -0.07 -42.81
C GLN A 39 11.83 -1.51 -43.24
N GLN A 40 13.00 -2.06 -42.91
CA GLN A 40 13.31 -3.47 -43.18
C GLN A 40 12.49 -4.43 -42.31
N SER A 41 12.17 -4.04 -41.08
CA SER A 41 11.28 -4.81 -40.22
C SER A 41 9.81 -4.72 -40.68
N ILE A 42 9.39 -3.59 -41.27
CA ILE A 42 8.06 -3.44 -41.89
C ILE A 42 7.95 -4.20 -43.23
N LYS A 43 8.97 -4.16 -44.10
CA LYS A 43 8.94 -4.88 -45.38
C LYS A 43 8.86 -6.41 -45.22
N LYS A 44 9.45 -6.97 -44.17
CA LYS A 44 9.38 -8.41 -43.89
C LYS A 44 8.01 -8.88 -43.36
N ILE A 45 7.12 -7.96 -43.00
CA ILE A 45 5.73 -8.22 -42.60
C ILE A 45 4.77 -8.08 -43.79
N GLN A 46 5.20 -7.43 -44.87
CA GLN A 46 4.35 -7.04 -46.00
C GLN A 46 4.30 -8.07 -47.16
N GLU A 47 4.95 -9.24 -47.01
CA GLU A 47 4.99 -10.29 -48.03
C GLU A 47 4.08 -11.50 -47.74
N THR A 48 3.19 -11.42 -46.75
CA THR A 48 2.12 -12.43 -46.56
C THR A 48 0.74 -11.81 -46.77
N ALA A 49 -0.09 -12.44 -47.60
CA ALA A 49 -1.46 -12.04 -47.89
C ALA A 49 -2.43 -12.21 -46.71
N ILE A 50 -1.94 -12.74 -45.58
CA ILE A 50 -2.69 -12.86 -44.33
C ILE A 50 -2.84 -11.47 -43.69
N ASP A 51 -4.07 -10.94 -43.69
CA ASP A 51 -4.42 -9.75 -42.91
C ASP A 51 -4.42 -10.08 -41.41
N THR A 52 -3.28 -9.85 -40.77
CA THR A 52 -3.08 -10.08 -39.33
C THR A 52 -3.58 -8.93 -38.45
N GLN A 53 -4.08 -7.84 -39.04
CA GLN A 53 -4.43 -6.64 -38.28
C GLN A 53 -5.54 -6.92 -37.27
N HIS A 54 -6.56 -7.69 -37.65
CA HIS A 54 -7.65 -8.07 -36.75
C HIS A 54 -7.18 -8.90 -35.55
N ILE A 55 -6.25 -9.84 -35.76
CA ILE A 55 -5.67 -10.66 -34.68
C ILE A 55 -4.82 -9.79 -33.77
N LYS A 56 -4.02 -8.89 -34.35
CA LYS A 56 -3.19 -7.96 -33.58
C LYS A 56 -4.05 -7.06 -32.69
N GLU A 57 -5.09 -6.45 -33.24
CA GLU A 57 -6.01 -5.59 -32.48
C GLU A 57 -6.75 -6.36 -31.38
N PHE A 58 -7.17 -7.60 -31.67
CA PHE A 58 -7.78 -8.47 -30.66
C PHE A 58 -6.85 -8.71 -29.47
N VAL A 59 -5.59 -9.08 -29.73
CA VAL A 59 -4.60 -9.32 -28.66
C VAL A 59 -4.25 -8.03 -27.93
N THR A 60 -4.12 -6.89 -28.63
CA THR A 60 -3.93 -5.58 -28.00
C THR A 60 -5.08 -5.24 -27.05
N LYS A 61 -6.33 -5.49 -27.46
CA LYS A 61 -7.51 -5.31 -26.59
C LYS A 61 -7.48 -6.24 -25.38
N CYS A 62 -6.95 -7.44 -25.52
CA CYS A 62 -6.74 -8.36 -24.40
C CYS A 62 -5.71 -7.83 -23.39
N VAL A 63 -4.56 -7.35 -23.86
CA VAL A 63 -3.55 -6.71 -22.99
C VAL A 63 -4.15 -5.51 -22.25
N ASP A 64 -4.88 -4.65 -22.96
CA ASP A 64 -5.55 -3.49 -22.38
C ASP A 64 -6.59 -3.88 -21.32
N LYS A 65 -7.44 -4.86 -21.62
CA LYS A 65 -8.43 -5.39 -20.68
C LYS A 65 -7.77 -5.97 -19.42
N LEU A 66 -6.79 -6.87 -19.59
CA LEU A 66 -6.11 -7.52 -18.47
C LEU A 66 -5.34 -6.51 -17.61
N ALA A 67 -4.75 -5.49 -18.22
CA ALA A 67 -4.11 -4.41 -17.48
C ALA A 67 -5.12 -3.65 -16.61
N LYS A 68 -6.28 -3.27 -17.17
CA LYS A 68 -7.34 -2.61 -16.39
C LYS A 68 -7.87 -3.47 -15.26
N ASP A 69 -8.13 -4.76 -15.53
CA ASP A 69 -8.62 -5.72 -14.54
C ASP A 69 -7.60 -5.90 -13.40
N ALA A 70 -6.31 -6.00 -13.74
CA ALA A 70 -5.23 -6.09 -12.76
C ALA A 70 -5.22 -4.88 -11.81
N ILE A 71 -5.29 -3.66 -12.36
CA ILE A 71 -5.27 -2.44 -11.55
C ILE A 71 -6.51 -2.31 -10.67
N ILE A 72 -7.70 -2.60 -11.22
CA ILE A 72 -8.95 -2.55 -10.45
C ILE A 72 -8.90 -3.54 -9.28
N LEU A 73 -8.53 -4.80 -9.52
CA LEU A 73 -8.46 -5.81 -8.48
C LEU A 73 -7.39 -5.48 -7.44
N LEU A 74 -6.20 -5.07 -7.91
CA LEU A 74 -5.09 -4.70 -7.05
C LEU A 74 -5.46 -3.53 -6.13
N GLY A 75 -6.11 -2.49 -6.66
CA GLY A 75 -6.59 -1.37 -5.86
C GLY A 75 -7.60 -1.81 -4.80
N ARG A 76 -8.58 -2.64 -5.18
CA ARG A 76 -9.64 -3.11 -4.27
C ARG A 76 -9.18 -4.12 -3.22
N GLN A 77 -8.01 -4.71 -3.37
CA GLN A 77 -7.49 -5.78 -2.51
C GLN A 77 -6.28 -5.35 -1.66
N GLY A 78 -6.13 -4.06 -1.35
CA GLY A 78 -5.01 -3.58 -0.52
C GLY A 78 -3.66 -3.60 -1.22
N GLY A 79 -3.63 -3.61 -2.55
CA GLY A 79 -2.39 -3.74 -3.33
C GLY A 79 -1.94 -5.17 -3.57
N HIS A 80 -2.75 -6.17 -3.22
CA HIS A 80 -2.39 -7.58 -3.41
C HIS A 80 -3.31 -8.28 -4.40
N LEU A 81 -2.73 -9.05 -5.32
CA LEU A 81 -3.44 -9.96 -6.22
C LEU A 81 -3.22 -11.40 -5.74
N TYR A 82 -4.32 -12.14 -5.59
CA TYR A 82 -4.30 -13.52 -5.10
C TYR A 82 -3.89 -14.51 -6.20
N ALA A 83 -3.33 -15.65 -5.81
CA ALA A 83 -2.74 -16.62 -6.72
C ALA A 83 -3.78 -17.22 -7.69
N SER A 84 -4.99 -17.51 -7.22
CA SER A 84 -6.14 -17.96 -8.04
C SER A 84 -6.53 -16.96 -9.13
N GLN A 85 -6.23 -15.67 -8.92
CA GLN A 85 -6.48 -14.60 -9.88
C GLN A 85 -5.29 -14.39 -10.84
N GLY A 86 -4.18 -15.11 -10.65
CA GLY A 86 -2.93 -14.90 -11.38
C GLY A 86 -1.92 -13.99 -10.68
N GLY A 87 -2.20 -13.55 -9.45
CA GLY A 87 -1.30 -12.73 -8.64
C GLY A 87 -0.22 -13.51 -7.90
N THR A 88 0.42 -12.90 -6.90
CA THR A 88 1.52 -13.53 -6.14
C THR A 88 1.18 -13.88 -4.72
N LEU A 89 0.13 -13.27 -4.16
CA LEU A 89 -0.28 -13.55 -2.79
C LEU A 89 -0.99 -14.90 -2.74
N VAL A 90 -0.76 -15.69 -1.71
CA VAL A 90 -1.46 -16.98 -1.54
C VAL A 90 -2.96 -16.75 -1.39
N ASP A 91 -3.78 -17.66 -1.89
CA ASP A 91 -5.21 -17.63 -1.63
C ASP A 91 -5.47 -17.99 -0.17
N TYR A 92 -6.15 -17.10 0.54
CA TYR A 92 -6.58 -17.33 1.91
C TYR A 92 -7.97 -17.97 1.94
N SER A 93 -8.22 -18.76 2.98
CA SER A 93 -9.52 -19.37 3.24
C SER A 93 -10.42 -18.41 4.04
N ASP A 94 -11.70 -18.74 4.14
CA ASP A 94 -12.65 -17.95 4.93
C ASP A 94 -12.31 -17.91 6.42
N THR A 95 -11.59 -18.92 6.93
CA THR A 95 -11.14 -18.94 8.34
C THR A 95 -9.97 -18.01 8.62
N ASP A 96 -9.37 -17.43 7.58
CA ASP A 96 -8.29 -16.46 7.69
C ASP A 96 -8.79 -15.00 7.71
N GLU A 97 -10.10 -14.78 7.59
CA GLU A 97 -10.73 -13.47 7.79
C GLU A 97 -10.48 -12.99 9.23
N GLY A 98 -10.14 -11.72 9.41
CA GLY A 98 -9.67 -11.21 10.69
C GLY A 98 -8.16 -11.38 10.93
N LEU A 99 -7.47 -12.22 10.14
CA LEU A 99 -6.03 -12.46 10.28
C LEU A 99 -5.21 -11.79 9.18
N PHE A 100 -5.57 -12.01 7.92
CA PHE A 100 -4.84 -11.47 6.76
C PHE A 100 -5.67 -10.51 5.91
N PHE A 101 -7.00 -10.61 5.98
CA PHE A 101 -7.92 -9.77 5.23
C PHE A 101 -9.27 -9.64 5.95
N VAL A 102 -10.11 -8.76 5.43
CA VAL A 102 -11.54 -8.63 5.73
C VAL A 102 -12.35 -8.75 4.44
N LYS A 103 -13.58 -9.26 4.49
CA LYS A 103 -14.45 -9.29 3.32
C LYS A 103 -15.24 -7.99 3.19
N TYR A 104 -15.19 -7.40 2.01
CA TYR A 104 -16.05 -6.28 1.64
C TYR A 104 -16.56 -6.47 0.21
N ASN A 105 -17.89 -6.51 0.05
CA ASN A 105 -18.54 -6.76 -1.24
C ASN A 105 -18.01 -8.00 -2.00
N ASN A 106 -17.82 -9.11 -1.28
CA ASN A 106 -17.25 -10.37 -1.79
C ASN A 106 -15.80 -10.27 -2.31
N ILE A 107 -15.06 -9.23 -1.89
CA ILE A 107 -13.64 -9.06 -2.17
C ILE A 107 -12.89 -9.19 -0.85
N ASN A 108 -11.80 -9.96 -0.86
CA ASN A 108 -10.89 -10.05 0.26
C ASN A 108 -9.95 -8.83 0.23
N VAL A 109 -10.12 -7.92 1.18
CA VAL A 109 -9.30 -6.71 1.29
C VAL A 109 -8.22 -6.94 2.33
N ALA A 110 -6.95 -6.92 1.90
CA ALA A 110 -5.83 -7.16 2.77
C ALA A 110 -5.68 -6.07 3.85
N TYR A 111 -5.20 -6.46 5.03
CA TYR A 111 -4.73 -5.49 6.02
C TYR A 111 -3.45 -4.83 5.54
N ASN A 112 -3.45 -3.50 5.49
CA ASN A 112 -2.23 -2.71 5.32
C ASN A 112 -1.74 -2.12 6.64
N ILE A 113 -2.59 -2.05 7.66
CA ILE A 113 -2.24 -1.62 9.01
C ILE A 113 -2.56 -2.77 9.96
N LEU A 114 -1.54 -3.22 10.69
CA LEU A 114 -1.63 -4.32 11.65
C LEU A 114 -1.09 -3.88 13.02
N PRO A 115 -1.55 -4.50 14.12
CA PRO A 115 -0.95 -4.32 15.43
C PRO A 115 0.54 -4.64 15.41
N PRO A 116 1.33 -3.98 16.27
CA PRO A 116 2.76 -4.23 16.33
C PRO A 116 2.99 -5.64 16.89
N LYS A 117 3.79 -6.45 16.18
CA LYS A 117 4.19 -7.79 16.66
C LYS A 117 5.51 -7.78 17.44
N PHE A 118 6.32 -6.76 17.17
CA PHE A 118 7.62 -6.48 17.75
C PHE A 118 7.76 -4.98 17.74
N ALA A 119 8.32 -4.41 18.80
CA ALA A 119 8.61 -3.00 18.88
C ALA A 119 10.10 -2.81 19.22
N PRO A 120 10.83 -1.93 18.52
CA PRO A 120 12.21 -1.65 18.87
C PRO A 120 12.26 -0.84 20.18
N PRO A 121 13.25 -1.06 21.06
CA PRO A 121 13.42 -0.25 22.26
C PRO A 121 13.46 1.26 21.92
N PRO A 122 12.83 2.13 22.71
CA PRO A 122 12.17 1.85 24.00
C PRO A 122 10.70 1.43 23.91
N TYR A 123 10.16 1.18 22.71
CA TYR A 123 8.77 0.81 22.50
C TYR A 123 8.49 -0.65 22.90
N SER A 124 7.23 -0.96 23.21
CA SER A 124 6.70 -2.30 23.50
C SER A 124 5.43 -2.55 22.68
N SER A 125 5.29 -3.78 22.20
CA SER A 125 4.05 -4.30 21.62
C SER A 125 3.25 -5.16 22.60
N GLU A 126 3.78 -5.41 23.79
CA GLU A 126 3.20 -6.31 24.79
C GLU A 126 2.51 -5.53 25.90
N ILE A 127 1.27 -5.88 26.20
CA ILE A 127 0.52 -5.36 27.35
C ILE A 127 1.03 -6.08 28.61
N PRO A 128 1.35 -5.40 29.72
CA PRO A 128 0.98 -4.02 30.07
C PRO A 128 2.00 -2.93 29.69
N ASP A 129 3.10 -3.28 29.03
CA ASP A 129 4.15 -2.31 28.69
C ASP A 129 3.81 -1.49 27.42
N TYR A 130 2.68 -1.76 26.75
CA TYR A 130 2.23 -1.05 25.56
C TYR A 130 1.82 0.39 25.90
N PRO A 131 2.12 1.38 25.03
CA PRO A 131 3.06 1.31 23.92
C PRO A 131 4.52 1.44 24.40
N TRP A 132 4.75 1.98 25.61
CA TRP A 132 5.99 1.90 26.40
C TRP A 132 5.72 2.42 27.83
N GLN A 133 6.58 2.07 28.78
CA GLN A 133 6.44 2.39 30.22
C GLN A 133 6.39 3.88 30.61
N ALA A 134 6.57 4.81 29.67
CA ALA A 134 6.56 6.24 29.95
C ALA A 134 5.66 7.01 28.98
N PHE A 135 4.71 6.34 28.34
CA PHE A 135 3.80 6.96 27.39
C PHE A 135 2.76 7.85 28.10
N PRO A 136 2.44 9.03 27.54
CA PRO A 136 3.25 9.82 26.63
C PRO A 136 4.43 10.44 27.39
N TYR A 137 5.58 10.60 26.71
CA TYR A 137 6.74 11.22 27.35
C TYR A 137 6.83 12.71 27.02
N LYS A 138 7.50 13.45 27.92
CA LYS A 138 7.87 14.86 27.72
C LYS A 138 9.38 14.94 27.59
N THR A 139 9.86 15.79 26.70
CA THR A 139 11.29 16.06 26.60
C THR A 139 11.70 17.11 27.64
N ALA A 140 12.97 17.15 28.01
CA ALA A 140 13.47 18.23 28.87
C ALA A 140 13.32 19.63 28.23
N ALA A 141 13.19 19.69 26.90
CA ALA A 141 13.11 20.93 26.12
C ALA A 141 11.68 21.41 25.85
N SER A 142 10.65 20.58 26.05
CA SER A 142 9.25 20.94 25.77
C SER A 142 8.27 20.34 26.77
N SER A 143 7.28 21.13 27.17
CA SER A 143 6.15 20.67 27.99
C SER A 143 5.09 19.91 27.19
N GLU A 144 5.18 19.91 25.86
CA GLU A 144 4.27 19.19 24.98
C GLU A 144 4.50 17.68 25.08
N GLU A 145 3.40 16.94 25.14
CA GLU A 145 3.42 15.48 25.18
C GLU A 145 3.68 14.95 23.77
N ILE A 146 4.75 14.17 23.62
CA ILE A 146 5.03 13.47 22.37
C ILE A 146 4.15 12.23 22.34
N SER A 147 3.31 12.16 21.31
CA SER A 147 2.37 11.05 21.06
C SER A 147 2.81 10.16 19.90
N ASP A 148 3.99 10.43 19.33
CA ASP A 148 4.62 9.59 18.33
C ASP A 148 5.25 8.37 18.99
N GLY A 149 5.14 7.21 18.33
CA GLY A 149 5.54 5.92 18.85
C GLY A 149 5.49 4.82 17.80
N PHE A 150 5.30 3.58 18.26
CA PHE A 150 5.21 2.39 17.41
C PHE A 150 3.89 1.67 17.67
N PHE A 151 2.83 2.13 17.01
CA PHE A 151 1.46 1.66 17.25
C PHE A 151 1.03 0.60 16.25
N GLY A 152 1.82 0.30 15.22
CA GLY A 152 1.48 -0.72 14.23
C GLY A 152 2.60 -0.98 13.23
N VAL A 153 2.32 -1.88 12.29
CA VAL A 153 3.20 -2.19 11.16
C VAL A 153 2.44 -2.06 9.85
N SER A 154 3.14 -1.59 8.82
CA SER A 154 2.61 -1.56 7.47
C SER A 154 2.81 -2.91 6.77
N ASN A 155 1.76 -3.41 6.13
CA ASN A 155 1.79 -4.58 5.24
C ASN A 155 1.55 -4.18 3.77
N MET A 156 1.77 -2.90 3.44
CA MET A 156 1.74 -2.44 2.06
C MET A 156 2.86 -3.11 1.25
N PRO A 157 2.54 -3.68 0.07
CA PRO A 157 3.57 -4.22 -0.82
C PRO A 157 4.37 -3.07 -1.47
N PRO A 158 5.63 -3.29 -1.86
CA PRO A 158 6.42 -2.25 -2.54
C PRO A 158 5.80 -1.80 -3.87
N LEU A 159 6.14 -0.61 -4.35
CA LEU A 159 5.63 -0.14 -5.65
C LEU A 159 6.33 -0.87 -6.80
N ASN A 160 7.66 -0.91 -6.72
CA ASN A 160 8.53 -1.40 -7.78
C ASN A 160 9.21 -2.72 -7.42
N SER A 161 9.51 -3.54 -8.43
CA SER A 161 10.18 -4.83 -8.23
C SER A 161 11.60 -4.70 -7.68
N SER A 162 12.23 -3.54 -7.85
CA SER A 162 13.55 -3.21 -7.25
C SER A 162 13.50 -3.01 -5.74
N GLU A 163 12.33 -2.73 -5.17
CA GLU A 163 12.14 -2.47 -3.74
C GLU A 163 11.82 -3.73 -2.94
N GLY A 164 11.41 -4.81 -3.62
CA GLY A 164 11.16 -6.10 -2.99
C GLY A 164 10.29 -7.04 -3.84
N PRO A 165 10.17 -8.32 -3.42
CA PRO A 165 9.27 -9.26 -4.05
C PRO A 165 7.80 -8.82 -3.89
N ASN A 166 6.93 -9.33 -4.76
CA ASN A 166 5.48 -9.08 -4.71
C ASN A 166 5.11 -7.59 -4.77
N SER A 167 5.98 -6.75 -5.35
CA SER A 167 5.67 -5.35 -5.63
C SER A 167 4.41 -5.21 -6.51
N LEU A 168 3.71 -4.07 -6.45
CA LEU A 168 2.57 -3.81 -7.34
C LEU A 168 2.92 -4.05 -8.81
N GLN A 169 4.09 -3.58 -9.25
CA GLN A 169 4.59 -3.80 -10.61
C GLN A 169 4.65 -5.30 -10.98
N SER A 170 5.40 -6.11 -10.23
CA SER A 170 5.53 -7.55 -10.49
C SER A 170 4.21 -8.33 -10.39
N GLN A 171 3.28 -7.89 -9.56
CA GLN A 171 1.94 -8.48 -9.47
C GLN A 171 1.11 -8.24 -10.74
N ILE A 172 1.14 -7.00 -11.28
CA ILE A 172 0.48 -6.65 -12.54
C ILE A 172 1.06 -7.48 -13.70
N GLU A 173 2.40 -7.56 -13.78
CA GLU A 173 3.10 -8.32 -14.82
C GLU A 173 2.67 -9.80 -14.82
N LYS A 174 2.71 -10.45 -13.65
CA LYS A 174 2.32 -11.87 -13.50
C LYS A 174 0.83 -12.10 -13.75
N PHE A 175 -0.03 -11.18 -13.33
CA PHE A 175 -1.46 -11.27 -13.59
C PHE A 175 -1.75 -11.30 -15.09
N ILE A 176 -1.13 -10.39 -15.86
CA ILE A 176 -1.31 -10.33 -17.31
C ILE A 176 -0.75 -11.61 -17.96
N ASP A 177 0.45 -12.04 -17.59
CA ASP A 177 1.09 -13.24 -18.16
C ASP A 177 0.27 -14.50 -17.95
N ARG A 178 -0.30 -14.69 -16.75
CA ARG A 178 -1.08 -15.90 -16.39
C ARG A 178 -2.48 -15.91 -16.96
N ASN A 179 -3.10 -14.74 -17.18
CA ASN A 179 -4.45 -14.63 -17.72
C ASN A 179 -4.48 -14.44 -19.25
N MET A 180 -3.33 -14.26 -19.90
CA MET A 180 -3.26 -14.00 -21.35
C MET A 180 -3.91 -15.11 -22.19
N ALA A 181 -3.64 -16.38 -21.88
CA ALA A 181 -4.20 -17.52 -22.61
C ALA A 181 -5.73 -17.61 -22.50
N GLY A 182 -6.29 -17.25 -21.34
CA GLY A 182 -7.74 -17.20 -21.15
C GLY A 182 -8.39 -16.03 -21.90
N CYS A 183 -7.70 -14.88 -22.00
CA CYS A 183 -8.20 -13.73 -22.73
C CYS A 183 -8.11 -13.91 -24.25
N ALA A 184 -6.93 -14.30 -24.74
CA ALA A 184 -6.61 -14.40 -26.16
C ALA A 184 -7.11 -15.72 -26.76
N ASN A 185 -8.42 -15.96 -26.66
CA ASN A 185 -9.06 -17.13 -27.26
C ASN A 185 -9.19 -16.97 -28.78
N PHE A 186 -8.43 -17.74 -29.55
CA PHE A 186 -8.35 -17.65 -31.00
C PHE A 186 -9.40 -18.47 -31.77
N ASN A 187 -10.32 -19.15 -31.08
CA ASN A 187 -11.33 -20.04 -31.70
C ASN A 187 -12.11 -19.38 -32.85
N THR A 188 -12.38 -18.08 -32.77
CA THR A 188 -13.09 -17.33 -33.82
C THR A 188 -12.28 -17.25 -35.11
N PHE A 189 -10.96 -17.07 -35.01
CA PHE A 189 -10.06 -17.01 -36.16
C PHE A 189 -9.75 -18.42 -36.68
N GLU A 190 -9.67 -19.42 -35.80
CA GLU A 190 -9.51 -20.82 -36.19
C GLU A 190 -10.69 -21.32 -37.02
N LYS A 191 -11.92 -20.91 -36.68
CA LYS A 191 -13.12 -21.17 -37.49
C LYS A 191 -13.09 -20.51 -38.88
N GLN A 192 -12.27 -19.47 -39.07
CA GLN A 192 -12.03 -18.85 -40.37
C GLN A 192 -10.94 -19.58 -41.17
N GLY A 193 -10.38 -20.66 -40.61
CA GLY A 193 -9.40 -21.52 -41.28
C GLY A 193 -7.95 -21.20 -40.94
N PHE A 194 -7.65 -20.37 -39.92
CA PHE A 194 -6.28 -20.12 -39.49
C PHE A 194 -5.80 -21.12 -38.44
N GLU A 195 -4.54 -21.54 -38.52
CA GLU A 195 -3.86 -22.23 -37.44
C GLU A 195 -3.07 -21.20 -36.64
N ILE A 196 -3.41 -20.99 -35.37
CA ILE A 196 -2.79 -19.96 -34.52
C ILE A 196 -2.12 -20.64 -33.32
N ALA A 197 -0.82 -20.40 -33.17
CA ALA A 197 -0.03 -20.88 -32.04
C ALA A 197 0.50 -19.68 -31.24
N MET A 198 0.20 -19.64 -29.94
CA MET A 198 0.71 -18.64 -29.00
C MET A 198 1.68 -19.30 -28.02
N ASN A 199 2.86 -18.70 -27.86
CA ASN A 199 3.88 -19.16 -26.90
C ASN A 199 3.79 -18.42 -25.55
N SER A 200 4.75 -18.66 -24.66
CA SER A 200 4.81 -18.01 -23.36
C SER A 200 4.84 -16.48 -23.49
N THR A 201 4.05 -15.84 -22.64
CA THR A 201 3.96 -14.38 -22.56
C THR A 201 4.96 -13.86 -21.54
N ARG A 202 5.55 -12.69 -21.83
CA ARG A 202 6.37 -11.95 -20.88
C ARG A 202 5.96 -10.49 -20.87
N THR A 203 5.50 -10.02 -19.73
CA THR A 203 5.04 -8.64 -19.55
C THR A 203 6.03 -7.82 -18.72
N SER A 204 6.14 -6.54 -19.06
CA SER A 204 6.83 -5.53 -18.28
C SER A 204 5.89 -4.34 -18.07
N ALA A 205 5.77 -3.91 -16.82
CA ALA A 205 5.00 -2.75 -16.42
C ALA A 205 5.93 -1.63 -15.96
N VAL A 206 5.63 -0.40 -16.37
CA VAL A 206 6.31 0.80 -15.89
C VAL A 206 5.26 1.72 -15.29
N ILE A 207 5.37 1.99 -13.99
CA ILE A 207 4.46 2.88 -13.26
C ILE A 207 5.05 4.30 -13.29
N GLY A 208 4.48 5.15 -14.13
CA GLY A 208 4.83 6.57 -14.25
C GLY A 208 4.19 7.43 -13.15
N SER A 209 4.30 8.75 -13.29
CA SER A 209 3.56 9.70 -12.43
C SER A 209 2.07 9.64 -12.73
N ASP A 210 1.71 9.72 -14.01
CA ASP A 210 0.33 9.92 -14.47
C ASP A 210 -0.23 8.77 -15.31
N ASP A 211 0.60 7.77 -15.58
CA ASP A 211 0.19 6.60 -16.35
C ASP A 211 0.94 5.33 -15.98
N ILE A 212 0.42 4.21 -16.47
CA ILE A 212 1.04 2.90 -16.39
C ILE A 212 1.24 2.41 -17.82
N SER A 213 2.49 2.15 -18.19
CA SER A 213 2.84 1.62 -19.50
C SER A 213 3.10 0.12 -19.40
N ILE A 214 2.28 -0.66 -20.09
CA ILE A 214 2.40 -2.12 -20.19
C ILE A 214 2.99 -2.49 -21.56
N LYS A 215 4.02 -3.32 -21.55
CA LYS A 215 4.60 -3.93 -22.75
C LYS A 215 4.62 -5.44 -22.58
N SER A 216 3.97 -6.16 -23.48
CA SER A 216 3.88 -7.62 -23.45
C SER A 216 4.49 -8.21 -24.71
N ALA A 217 5.49 -9.06 -24.53
CA ALA A 217 6.05 -9.90 -25.58
C ALA A 217 5.23 -11.21 -25.63
N ILE A 218 4.38 -11.33 -26.65
CA ILE A 218 3.45 -12.45 -26.88
C ILE A 218 3.76 -13.02 -28.28
N PRO A 219 4.65 -14.02 -28.41
CA PRO A 219 4.97 -14.59 -29.71
C PRO A 219 3.78 -15.41 -30.24
N ILE A 220 3.19 -14.94 -31.34
CA ILE A 220 2.06 -15.59 -32.01
C ILE A 220 2.46 -15.93 -33.44
N THR A 221 2.29 -17.19 -33.84
CA THR A 221 2.45 -17.65 -35.22
C THR A 221 1.08 -17.96 -35.80
N ILE A 222 0.79 -17.37 -36.95
CA ILE A 222 -0.47 -17.54 -37.68
C ILE A 222 -0.12 -18.21 -39.00
N THR A 223 -0.72 -19.36 -39.28
CA THR A 223 -0.51 -20.11 -40.51
C THR A 223 -1.83 -20.21 -41.27
N ASN A 224 -1.81 -19.90 -42.56
CA ASN A 224 -2.92 -20.23 -43.45
C ASN A 224 -2.66 -21.64 -44.04
N PRO A 225 -3.45 -22.67 -43.67
CA PRO A 225 -3.19 -24.04 -44.11
C PRO A 225 -3.34 -24.22 -45.62
N THR A 226 -4.13 -23.37 -46.28
CA THR A 226 -4.39 -23.41 -47.73
C THR A 226 -3.22 -22.82 -48.53
N THR A 227 -2.73 -21.64 -48.14
CA THR A 227 -1.64 -20.96 -48.86
C THR A 227 -0.25 -21.34 -48.35
N LYS A 228 -0.17 -21.97 -47.17
CA LYS A 228 1.07 -22.23 -46.40
C LYS A 228 1.84 -20.98 -45.98
N GLU A 229 1.24 -19.80 -46.13
CA GLU A 229 1.82 -18.56 -45.64
C GLU A 229 1.81 -18.53 -44.11
N THR A 230 2.85 -17.93 -43.53
CA THR A 230 3.00 -17.79 -42.08
C THR A 230 3.29 -16.34 -41.71
N ALA A 231 2.54 -15.81 -40.75
CA ALA A 231 2.77 -14.49 -40.19
C ALA A 231 3.13 -14.60 -38.70
N ARG A 232 3.93 -13.65 -38.21
CA ARG A 232 4.38 -13.61 -36.81
C ARG A 232 4.06 -12.27 -36.18
N LEU A 233 3.45 -12.32 -35.01
CA LEU A 233 3.24 -11.18 -34.12
C LEU A 233 4.01 -11.43 -32.82
N GLY A 234 4.41 -10.36 -32.13
CA GLY A 234 5.31 -10.50 -30.98
C GLY A 234 5.13 -9.43 -29.92
N ASP A 235 4.95 -8.17 -30.30
CA ASP A 235 4.95 -7.06 -29.34
C ASP A 235 3.61 -6.35 -29.27
N PHE A 236 3.11 -6.20 -28.04
CA PHE A 236 1.85 -5.56 -27.73
C PHE A 236 2.05 -4.58 -26.58
N SER A 237 1.23 -3.53 -26.56
CA SER A 237 1.30 -2.52 -25.49
C SER A 237 -0.09 -1.98 -25.14
N SER A 238 -0.22 -1.55 -23.89
CA SER A 238 -1.32 -0.73 -23.40
C SER A 238 -0.75 0.38 -22.53
N ASN A 239 -1.42 1.53 -22.52
CA ASN A 239 -1.09 2.67 -21.66
C ASN A 239 -2.36 3.08 -20.92
N LEU A 240 -2.34 2.98 -19.60
CA LEU A 240 -3.45 3.33 -18.74
C LEU A 240 -3.18 4.69 -18.10
N LYS A 241 -4.06 5.67 -18.31
CA LYS A 241 -3.97 7.01 -17.70
C LYS A 241 -4.50 6.98 -16.26
N ILE A 242 -3.67 6.47 -15.36
CA ILE A 242 -3.97 6.27 -13.94
C ILE A 242 -2.77 6.72 -13.12
N ARG A 243 -2.99 7.56 -12.11
CA ARG A 243 -1.98 8.08 -11.18
C ARG A 243 -1.70 7.11 -10.03
N LEU A 244 -1.45 5.83 -10.36
CA LEU A 244 -1.25 4.78 -9.35
C LEU A 244 -0.09 5.10 -8.41
N ARG A 245 0.98 5.73 -8.92
CA ARG A 245 2.11 6.17 -8.12
C ARG A 245 1.71 7.20 -7.06
N ASP A 246 0.90 8.19 -7.43
CA ASP A 246 0.45 9.22 -6.50
C ASP A 246 -0.45 8.63 -5.41
N ILE A 247 -1.35 7.72 -5.79
CA ILE A 247 -2.19 7.00 -4.83
C ILE A 247 -1.35 6.14 -3.90
N TYR A 248 -0.36 5.40 -4.42
CA TYR A 248 0.53 4.60 -3.61
C TYR A 248 1.26 5.43 -2.55
N PHE A 249 1.88 6.55 -2.95
CA PHE A 249 2.61 7.39 -2.00
C PHE A 249 1.70 8.14 -1.02
N PHE A 250 0.49 8.49 -1.45
CA PHE A 250 -0.54 9.02 -0.56
C PHE A 250 -0.93 7.98 0.49
N THR A 251 -1.35 6.78 0.09
CA THR A 251 -1.68 5.67 1.00
C THR A 251 -0.53 5.35 1.95
N LYS A 252 0.70 5.36 1.44
CA LYS A 252 1.89 5.11 2.25
C LYS A 252 2.09 6.19 3.32
N ASP A 253 1.95 7.47 2.98
CA ASP A 253 2.04 8.57 3.94
C ASP A 253 0.95 8.48 5.01
N LEU A 254 -0.29 8.14 4.62
CA LEU A 254 -1.38 7.91 5.57
C LEU A 254 -1.06 6.76 6.53
N THR A 255 -0.65 5.62 5.97
CA THR A 255 -0.29 4.43 6.74
C THR A 255 0.88 4.72 7.68
N ASP A 256 1.91 5.41 7.21
CA ASP A 256 3.08 5.77 8.02
C ASP A 256 2.71 6.71 9.18
N LYS A 257 1.77 7.65 8.97
CA LYS A 257 1.28 8.55 10.02
C LYS A 257 0.44 7.81 11.05
N ASP A 258 -0.49 6.98 10.57
CA ASP A 258 -1.40 6.20 11.42
C ASP A 258 -0.67 5.22 12.35
N ILE A 259 0.36 4.52 11.85
CA ILE A 259 1.13 3.59 12.71
C ILE A 259 2.11 4.30 13.65
N LYS A 260 2.42 5.58 13.41
CA LYS A 260 3.42 6.34 14.18
C LYS A 260 2.81 7.31 15.18
N ASN A 261 1.67 7.91 14.89
CA ASN A 261 1.09 8.95 15.75
C ASN A 261 -0.31 8.50 16.19
N ILE A 262 -0.45 8.16 17.47
CA ILE A 262 -1.72 7.70 18.05
C ILE A 262 -2.84 8.76 18.09
N LYS A 263 -2.50 10.03 17.83
CA LYS A 263 -3.47 11.12 17.69
C LYS A 263 -3.80 11.43 16.23
N PHE A 264 -3.17 10.74 15.29
CA PHE A 264 -3.55 10.83 13.89
C PHE A 264 -4.99 10.36 13.76
N ASN A 265 -5.79 11.06 12.95
CA ASN A 265 -7.15 10.68 12.66
C ASN A 265 -7.30 10.56 11.15
N ILE A 266 -7.46 9.34 10.67
CA ILE A 266 -7.56 9.05 9.23
C ILE A 266 -8.83 9.64 8.58
N SER A 267 -9.85 9.99 9.37
CA SER A 267 -11.08 10.60 8.86
C SER A 267 -11.01 12.13 8.72
N ASP A 268 -10.06 12.79 9.39
CA ASP A 268 -9.90 14.26 9.39
C ASP A 268 -8.63 14.72 8.66
N ILE A 269 -8.32 14.06 7.54
CA ILE A 269 -7.17 14.43 6.71
C ILE A 269 -7.59 15.59 5.81
N LYS A 270 -6.97 16.76 6.03
CA LYS A 270 -6.98 17.86 5.06
C LYS A 270 -6.14 17.47 3.86
N ASN A 271 -6.78 16.95 2.83
CA ASN A 271 -6.10 16.63 1.59
C ASN A 271 -6.03 17.86 0.69
N GLU A 272 -4.81 18.34 0.43
CA GLU A 272 -4.55 19.44 -0.53
C GLU A 272 -4.56 18.97 -1.99
N ARG A 273 -4.69 17.65 -2.24
CA ARG A 273 -4.77 17.09 -3.60
C ARG A 273 -6.22 17.03 -4.06
N ASP A 274 -6.58 17.95 -4.96
CA ASP A 274 -7.96 18.25 -5.44
C ASP A 274 -8.84 17.08 -5.92
N SER A 275 -8.30 15.88 -6.08
CA SER A 275 -9.00 14.74 -6.74
C SER A 275 -8.93 13.44 -5.96
N ILE A 276 -8.27 13.43 -4.79
CA ILE A 276 -8.19 12.24 -3.96
C ILE A 276 -9.10 12.44 -2.76
N SER A 277 -10.03 11.50 -2.53
CA SER A 277 -10.90 11.51 -1.36
C SER A 277 -10.68 10.24 -0.53
N ILE A 278 -11.01 10.32 0.77
CA ILE A 278 -10.90 9.21 1.70
C ILE A 278 -12.28 8.97 2.30
N LYS A 279 -12.66 7.71 2.39
CA LYS A 279 -13.83 7.26 3.14
C LYS A 279 -13.40 6.17 4.11
N LEU A 280 -13.66 6.41 5.39
CA LEU A 280 -13.52 5.41 6.45
C LEU A 280 -14.86 4.73 6.67
N ILE A 281 -14.87 3.40 6.71
CA ILE A 281 -16.01 2.59 7.15
C ILE A 281 -15.56 1.88 8.41
N LYS A 282 -16.15 2.26 9.55
CA LYS A 282 -15.81 1.70 10.85
C LYS A 282 -16.42 0.32 11.08
N ASP A 283 -15.79 -0.47 11.93
CA ASP A 283 -16.34 -1.71 12.51
C ASP A 283 -16.82 -2.75 11.48
N ILE A 284 -16.09 -2.90 10.38
CA ILE A 284 -16.44 -3.88 9.34
C ILE A 284 -16.20 -5.33 9.79
N PHE A 285 -15.28 -5.54 10.74
CA PHE A 285 -15.01 -6.85 11.34
C PHE A 285 -14.39 -6.69 12.74
N SER A 286 -15.16 -6.88 13.81
CA SER A 286 -14.64 -6.87 15.19
C SER A 286 -13.78 -5.62 15.54
N ASN A 287 -14.31 -4.43 15.26
CA ASN A 287 -13.62 -3.12 15.36
C ASN A 287 -12.50 -2.88 14.33
N ASP A 288 -12.31 -3.78 13.36
CA ASP A 288 -11.46 -3.47 12.22
C ASP A 288 -12.17 -2.49 11.27
N ASP A 289 -11.40 -1.61 10.66
CA ASP A 289 -11.91 -0.59 9.74
C ASP A 289 -11.52 -0.86 8.29
N LEU A 290 -12.30 -0.29 7.37
CA LEU A 290 -11.98 -0.22 5.95
C LEU A 290 -11.71 1.22 5.53
N VAL A 291 -10.55 1.43 4.91
CA VAL A 291 -10.18 2.70 4.32
C VAL A 291 -10.31 2.59 2.81
N ILE A 292 -11.11 3.48 2.21
CA ILE A 292 -11.30 3.58 0.76
C ILE A 292 -10.75 4.92 0.31
N ILE A 293 -9.75 4.89 -0.57
CA ILE A 293 -9.14 6.05 -1.20
C ILE A 293 -9.61 6.08 -2.66
N THR A 294 -10.25 7.17 -3.05
CA THR A 294 -10.79 7.32 -4.41
C THR A 294 -10.06 8.43 -5.14
N ASP A 295 -9.56 8.12 -6.34
CA ASP A 295 -8.98 9.08 -7.27
C ASP A 295 -9.97 9.44 -8.38
N GLU A 296 -10.62 10.60 -8.27
CA GLU A 296 -11.55 11.14 -9.25
C GLU A 296 -10.86 11.54 -10.57
N GLY A 297 -9.54 11.79 -10.54
CA GLY A 297 -8.77 12.15 -11.74
C GLY A 297 -8.31 10.95 -12.56
N SER A 298 -8.37 9.74 -12.01
CA SER A 298 -8.00 8.50 -12.70
C SER A 298 -9.24 7.68 -13.01
N LEU A 299 -9.58 7.56 -14.30
CA LEU A 299 -10.78 6.82 -14.73
C LEU A 299 -10.43 5.49 -15.37
N ILE A 300 -11.04 4.41 -14.89
CA ILE A 300 -10.98 3.08 -15.50
C ILE A 300 -12.41 2.67 -15.88
N ASN A 301 -12.65 2.45 -17.18
CA ASN A 301 -13.98 2.15 -17.70
C ASN A 301 -15.05 3.19 -17.29
N GLY A 302 -14.64 4.47 -17.25
CA GLY A 302 -15.51 5.59 -16.87
C GLY A 302 -15.81 5.71 -15.37
N LYS A 303 -15.14 4.93 -14.52
CA LYS A 303 -15.28 5.01 -13.06
C LYS A 303 -13.98 5.49 -12.40
N PRO A 304 -14.04 6.29 -11.33
CA PRO A 304 -12.88 6.64 -10.51
C PRO A 304 -12.12 5.40 -10.04
N PHE A 305 -10.80 5.51 -9.96
CA PHE A 305 -9.94 4.46 -9.42
C PHE A 305 -10.07 4.44 -7.89
N GLU A 306 -10.24 3.25 -7.32
CA GLU A 306 -10.35 3.03 -5.88
C GLU A 306 -9.20 2.16 -5.38
N TYR A 307 -8.57 2.60 -4.31
CA TYR A 307 -7.63 1.83 -3.52
C TYR A 307 -8.22 1.59 -2.13
N MET A 308 -8.40 0.33 -1.73
CA MET A 308 -9.02 -0.07 -0.49
C MET A 308 -8.03 -0.85 0.35
N PHE A 309 -7.96 -0.60 1.65
CA PHE A 309 -7.20 -1.45 2.57
C PHE A 309 -7.89 -1.53 3.93
N ALA A 310 -7.64 -2.63 4.64
CA ALA A 310 -8.15 -2.82 5.98
C ALA A 310 -7.15 -2.34 7.04
N ARG A 311 -7.67 -1.78 8.13
CA ARG A 311 -6.94 -1.40 9.34
C ARG A 311 -7.43 -2.29 10.47
N LYS A 312 -6.52 -3.11 11.01
CA LYS A 312 -6.86 -4.04 12.08
C LYS A 312 -6.84 -3.33 13.43
N ASN A 313 -7.84 -3.58 14.26
CA ASN A 313 -8.01 -2.97 15.57
C ASN A 313 -6.77 -3.17 16.46
N ARG A 314 -6.38 -2.12 17.18
CA ARG A 314 -5.23 -2.06 18.09
C ARG A 314 -5.70 -1.68 19.48
N ALA A 315 -4.92 -2.08 20.49
CA ALA A 315 -5.29 -1.76 21.86
C ALA A 315 -5.23 -0.25 22.10
N PRO A 316 -6.18 0.32 22.87
CA PRO A 316 -6.02 1.68 23.40
C PRO A 316 -4.77 1.75 24.27
N ALA A 317 -4.04 2.85 24.23
CA ALA A 317 -2.85 3.11 25.03
C ALA A 317 -3.21 3.89 26.30
N LEU A 318 -2.99 3.30 27.48
CA LEU A 318 -3.15 3.98 28.76
C LEU A 318 -2.00 4.95 28.97
N ASN A 319 -2.29 6.21 29.35
CA ASN A 319 -1.24 7.11 29.80
C ASN A 319 -0.65 6.59 31.12
N TYR A 320 0.67 6.52 31.18
CA TYR A 320 1.42 6.01 32.31
C TYR A 320 1.08 6.74 33.61
N ILE A 321 0.64 5.97 34.59
CA ILE A 321 0.36 6.42 35.95
C ILE A 321 1.67 6.42 36.71
N ARG A 322 2.28 7.60 36.84
CA ARG A 322 3.63 7.78 37.41
C ARG A 322 3.78 7.27 38.84
N GLN A 323 2.74 7.39 39.64
CA GLN A 323 2.73 6.88 41.01
C GLN A 323 1.93 5.60 41.04
N ASP A 324 2.63 4.48 40.94
CA ASP A 324 2.05 3.14 40.94
C ASP A 324 2.18 2.44 42.29
N THR A 325 2.88 3.03 43.27
CA THR A 325 3.09 2.44 44.59
C THR A 325 2.73 3.42 45.70
N PHE A 326 1.88 2.97 46.61
CA PHE A 326 1.39 3.73 47.75
C PHE A 326 1.55 2.92 49.03
N SER A 327 1.65 3.61 50.16
CA SER A 327 1.76 2.96 51.47
C SER A 327 0.88 3.70 52.49
N PHE A 328 0.02 2.95 53.19
CA PHE A 328 -0.89 3.49 54.20
C PHE A 328 -0.85 2.66 55.48
N SER A 329 -1.36 3.22 56.58
CA SER A 329 -1.48 2.48 57.85
C SER A 329 -2.47 1.32 57.76
N GLY A 330 -2.29 0.32 58.62
CA GLY A 330 -3.27 -0.76 58.76
C GLY A 330 -4.68 -0.26 59.03
N ASN A 331 -5.66 -0.86 58.35
CA ASN A 331 -7.08 -0.48 58.40
C ASN A 331 -7.45 0.85 57.72
N TYR A 332 -6.54 1.52 57.01
CA TYR A 332 -6.87 2.68 56.18
C TYR A 332 -7.99 2.35 55.17
N GLN A 333 -8.91 3.30 54.96
CA GLN A 333 -9.99 3.19 53.99
C GLN A 333 -9.55 3.84 52.68
N ILE A 334 -9.05 3.02 51.75
CA ILE A 334 -8.58 3.46 50.44
C ILE A 334 -9.78 3.95 49.62
N ASN A 335 -9.74 5.17 49.13
CA ASN A 335 -10.66 5.75 48.17
C ASN A 335 -10.02 5.73 46.78
N GLN A 336 -10.82 5.90 45.73
CA GLN A 336 -10.30 5.97 44.36
C GLN A 336 -9.29 7.13 44.19
N ALA A 337 -9.56 8.29 44.80
CA ALA A 337 -8.69 9.46 44.74
C ALA A 337 -7.33 9.26 45.43
N ASP A 338 -7.20 8.25 46.32
CA ASP A 338 -5.94 7.97 47.00
C ASP A 338 -4.92 7.34 46.04
N ILE A 339 -5.41 6.53 45.08
CA ILE A 339 -4.59 5.81 44.10
C ILE A 339 -4.62 6.46 42.71
N ILE A 340 -5.68 7.17 42.34
CA ILE A 340 -5.81 7.93 41.10
C ILE A 340 -5.82 9.43 41.44
N ARG A 341 -4.64 10.04 41.49
CA ARG A 341 -4.46 11.46 41.85
C ARG A 341 -4.71 12.43 40.71
N GLU A 342 -4.58 11.95 39.47
CA GLU A 342 -4.81 12.71 38.25
C GLU A 342 -5.90 12.01 37.41
N PRO A 343 -6.70 12.75 36.62
CA PRO A 343 -7.67 12.14 35.71
C PRO A 343 -6.98 11.14 34.79
N LEU A 344 -7.54 9.94 34.69
CA LEU A 344 -7.08 8.92 33.76
C LEU A 344 -7.19 9.44 32.31
N ARG A 345 -6.18 9.14 31.51
CA ARG A 345 -6.10 9.52 30.10
C ARG A 345 -5.62 8.32 29.31
N ALA A 346 -6.10 8.22 28.08
CA ALA A 346 -5.68 7.21 27.12
C ALA A 346 -5.83 7.79 25.72
N SER A 347 -5.30 7.08 24.73
CA SER A 347 -5.55 7.36 23.32
C SER A 347 -5.74 6.04 22.61
N ASP A 348 -6.66 6.01 21.66
CA ASP A 348 -6.94 4.82 20.87
C ASP A 348 -6.38 5.02 19.46
N PRO A 349 -5.47 4.17 18.97
CA PRO A 349 -4.89 4.32 17.64
C PRO A 349 -5.91 4.27 16.49
N ASP A 350 -7.08 3.67 16.70
CA ASP A 350 -8.13 3.46 15.70
C ASP A 350 -9.32 4.44 15.88
N GLU A 351 -9.10 5.45 16.73
CA GLU A 351 -10.06 6.50 17.07
C GLU A 351 -11.40 5.94 17.58
N ASP A 352 -11.34 4.82 18.29
CA ASP A 352 -12.49 4.18 18.90
C ASP A 352 -12.82 4.74 20.28
N ASN A 353 -14.06 4.51 20.70
CA ASN A 353 -14.51 4.88 22.04
C ASN A 353 -13.95 3.86 23.04
N TYR A 354 -13.43 4.36 24.16
CA TYR A 354 -12.89 3.52 25.23
C TYR A 354 -13.49 3.88 26.60
N SER A 355 -13.31 2.96 27.55
CA SER A 355 -13.74 3.12 28.94
C SER A 355 -12.64 2.72 29.92
N PHE A 356 -12.61 3.35 31.09
CA PHE A 356 -11.68 3.02 32.16
C PHE A 356 -12.33 2.14 33.23
N ASN A 357 -11.59 1.14 33.69
CA ASN A 357 -11.99 0.26 34.78
C ASN A 357 -10.87 0.17 35.83
N ILE A 358 -11.25 0.07 37.11
CA ILE A 358 -10.31 -0.23 38.19
C ILE A 358 -10.73 -1.57 38.79
N LEU A 359 -9.82 -2.54 38.73
CA LEU A 359 -10.06 -3.94 39.08
C LEU A 359 -9.09 -4.34 40.21
N ILE A 360 -9.42 -5.40 40.95
CA ILE A 360 -8.61 -5.89 42.07
C ILE A 360 -7.82 -7.12 41.66
N GLY A 361 -6.57 -7.15 42.08
CA GLY A 361 -5.62 -8.22 41.75
C GLY A 361 -4.99 -8.03 40.37
N GLU A 362 -3.92 -8.77 40.11
CA GLU A 362 -3.21 -8.72 38.82
C GLU A 362 -4.05 -9.26 37.67
N SER A 363 -4.84 -10.31 37.94
CA SER A 363 -5.74 -10.90 36.94
C SER A 363 -6.89 -9.97 36.53
N GLY A 364 -7.28 -9.02 37.41
CA GLY A 364 -8.28 -8.00 37.06
C GLY A 364 -9.73 -8.48 37.01
N ASN A 365 -10.11 -9.58 37.67
CA ASN A 365 -11.45 -10.15 37.47
C ASN A 365 -12.56 -9.52 38.33
N ILE A 366 -12.22 -8.62 39.26
CA ILE A 366 -13.18 -8.10 40.24
C ILE A 366 -13.16 -6.56 40.22
N PRO A 367 -14.27 -5.90 39.86
CA PRO A 367 -14.38 -4.45 39.95
C PRO A 367 -14.07 -3.93 41.36
N ALA A 368 -13.23 -2.90 41.44
CA ALA A 368 -12.87 -2.27 42.70
C ALA A 368 -14.05 -1.46 43.25
N GLN A 369 -14.53 -1.85 44.43
CA GLN A 369 -15.47 -1.06 45.21
C GLN A 369 -14.69 -0.20 46.21
N PHE A 370 -15.00 1.10 46.22
CA PHE A 370 -14.43 2.10 47.13
C PHE A 370 -15.52 2.70 48.04
N PRO A 371 -15.19 3.07 49.30
CA PRO A 371 -13.90 2.89 49.96
C PRO A 371 -13.59 1.42 50.26
N ARG A 372 -12.30 1.08 50.31
CA ARG A 372 -11.80 -0.28 50.57
C ARG A 372 -10.85 -0.30 51.75
N LYS A 373 -11.16 -1.13 52.75
CA LYS A 373 -10.30 -1.31 53.91
C LYS A 373 -9.01 -2.06 53.55
N LEU A 374 -7.85 -1.50 53.88
CA LEU A 374 -6.53 -2.15 53.78
C LEU A 374 -6.33 -3.16 54.92
N SER A 375 -6.92 -4.36 54.75
CA SER A 375 -6.89 -5.44 55.74
C SER A 375 -5.72 -6.43 55.56
N ILE A 376 -5.13 -6.48 54.36
CA ILE A 376 -4.02 -7.36 54.00
C ILE A 376 -2.71 -6.57 53.80
N PRO A 377 -1.53 -7.20 53.84
CA PRO A 377 -0.25 -6.51 53.70
C PRO A 377 -0.09 -5.72 52.41
N GLN A 378 -0.73 -6.16 51.32
CA GLN A 378 -0.64 -5.53 50.02
C GLN A 378 -1.95 -5.76 49.24
N ILE A 379 -2.45 -4.72 48.58
CA ILE A 379 -3.54 -4.80 47.61
C ILE A 379 -3.01 -4.29 46.27
N LYS A 380 -3.22 -5.04 45.19
CA LYS A 380 -2.93 -4.61 43.83
C LYS A 380 -4.23 -4.19 43.14
N PHE A 381 -4.23 -3.03 42.51
CA PHE A 381 -5.31 -2.51 41.69
C PHE A 381 -4.83 -2.50 40.24
N ARG A 382 -5.59 -3.08 39.33
CA ARG A 382 -5.36 -3.00 37.90
C ARG A 382 -6.20 -1.86 37.33
N VAL A 383 -5.56 -0.80 36.85
CA VAL A 383 -6.22 0.28 36.13
C VAL A 383 -6.14 -0.07 34.65
N GLU A 384 -7.30 -0.20 34.01
CA GLU A 384 -7.44 -0.71 32.66
C GLU A 384 -8.19 0.30 31.79
N VAL A 385 -7.78 0.41 30.52
CA VAL A 385 -8.55 1.03 29.45
C VAL A 385 -8.94 -0.04 28.43
N SER A 386 -10.17 -0.01 27.93
CA SER A 386 -10.66 -0.95 26.92
C SER A 386 -11.64 -0.28 25.95
N ASP A 387 -11.53 -0.65 24.68
CA ASP A 387 -12.44 -0.34 23.57
C ASP A 387 -13.58 -1.37 23.43
N GLY A 388 -13.64 -2.36 24.35
CA GLY A 388 -14.58 -3.48 24.34
C GLY A 388 -14.06 -4.78 23.70
N GLN A 389 -12.97 -4.73 22.93
CA GLN A 389 -12.34 -5.90 22.29
C GLN A 389 -10.91 -6.12 22.81
N LEU A 390 -10.12 -5.06 22.81
CA LEU A 390 -8.75 -4.99 23.29
C LEU A 390 -8.66 -4.11 24.54
N ARG A 391 -7.51 -4.17 25.20
CA ARG A 391 -7.29 -3.46 26.45
C ARG A 391 -5.82 -3.26 26.74
N ASP A 392 -5.54 -2.22 27.50
CA ASP A 392 -4.23 -1.96 28.10
C ASP A 392 -4.41 -1.64 29.58
N TYR A 393 -3.40 -1.91 30.39
CA TYR A 393 -3.53 -1.76 31.84
C TYR A 393 -2.21 -1.49 32.55
N GLN A 394 -2.31 -0.89 33.74
CA GLN A 394 -1.19 -0.76 34.66
C GLN A 394 -1.58 -1.28 36.05
N ILE A 395 -0.62 -1.88 36.75
CA ILE A 395 -0.81 -2.34 38.13
C ILE A 395 -0.35 -1.26 39.11
N ILE A 396 -1.26 -0.84 39.98
CA ILE A 396 -0.99 0.00 41.15
C ILE A 396 -0.94 -0.88 42.40
N THR A 397 0.13 -0.76 43.18
CA THR A 397 0.37 -1.51 44.41
C THR A 397 0.17 -0.62 45.64
N VAL A 398 -0.67 -1.06 46.57
CA VAL A 398 -0.89 -0.39 47.86
C VAL A 398 -0.41 -1.28 49.00
N ASN A 399 0.61 -0.83 49.73
CA ASN A 399 1.22 -1.56 50.84
C ASN A 399 0.69 -1.06 52.20
N ARG A 400 0.63 -1.97 53.16
CA ARG A 400 0.36 -1.66 54.57
C ARG A 400 1.68 -1.41 55.31
N ILE A 401 1.79 -0.26 55.96
CA ILE A 401 2.90 0.09 56.88
C ILE A 401 2.56 -0.39 58.29
#